data_AF-K2M010-F1
#
_entry.id   AF-K2M010-F1
#
_cell.length_a   1.000
_cell.length_b   1.000
_cell.length_c   1.000
_cell.angle_alpha   90.00
_cell.angle_beta   90.00
_cell.angle_gamma   90.00
#
_symmetry.space_group_name_H-M   'P 1'
#
loop_
_entity.id
_entity.type
_entity.pdbx_description
1 polymer ?
#
loop_
_entity_poly.entity_id
_entity_poly.type
_entity_poly.pdbx_seq_one_letter_code
_entity_poly.pdbx_strand_id
1 'polypeptide(L)'
;MFYYSPASFVSIDDSSVVTLTGCKMGTTGLSKPLLSQADAGHRFVAGCLTVAGRVMTTAELELHGVTNVTTVAACGERTKDGDCFAPLTTAVIDCKCQCAAGGYGDVCVPAPVPGGPPPPPSPSPPPPPLGECISDMVYPEVAQAVGSGLSWLCYRNVTFSGGGMSLTVLIGAMTGDETNITFDGCTWRDGAVLLLLGNAYAAVGSLNIVITGSTFSDALLRPEGVFPPRTNITISGNRFTVTRLIPRSGLVLRGPSCAAMNDLA
;
A
#
# COMPACT_ATOMS: atom_id res chain seq x y z
N MET A 1 -16.66 -25.27 5.31
CA MET A 1 -17.61 -24.26 4.77
C MET A 1 -17.15 -22.91 5.30
N PHE A 2 -16.24 -22.24 4.57
CA PHE A 2 -15.73 -20.93 4.98
C PHE A 2 -16.74 -19.88 4.52
N TYR A 3 -17.40 -19.24 5.48
CA TYR A 3 -18.24 -18.08 5.21
C TYR A 3 -17.34 -16.92 4.76
N TYR A 4 -17.15 -16.80 3.45
CA TYR A 4 -16.54 -15.63 2.83
C TYR A 4 -17.58 -14.51 2.86
N SER A 5 -17.50 -13.60 3.82
CA SER A 5 -18.19 -12.32 3.71
C SER A 5 -17.40 -11.48 2.70
N PRO A 6 -18.00 -11.04 1.58
CA PRO A 6 -17.39 -10.08 0.66
C PRO A 6 -17.45 -8.69 1.31
N ALA A 7 -16.72 -8.52 2.40
CA ALA A 7 -16.61 -7.26 3.11
C ALA A 7 -15.38 -6.54 2.56
N SER A 8 -15.57 -5.73 1.52
CA SER A 8 -14.53 -4.95 0.84
C SER A 8 -14.01 -3.76 1.67
N PHE A 9 -13.84 -3.95 2.97
CA PHE A 9 -13.58 -2.91 3.94
C PHE A 9 -12.43 -3.29 4.88
N VAL A 10 -11.84 -2.26 5.49
CA VAL A 10 -10.81 -2.42 6.52
C VAL A 10 -11.45 -2.32 7.90
N SER A 11 -11.11 -3.29 8.76
CA SER A 11 -11.42 -3.23 10.20
C SER A 11 -10.13 -3.27 11.02
N ILE A 12 -10.00 -2.31 11.94
CA ILE A 12 -8.84 -2.12 12.83
C ILE A 12 -9.27 -1.92 14.28
N ASP A 13 -8.41 -2.32 15.22
CA ASP A 13 -8.60 -2.07 16.65
C ASP A 13 -7.98 -0.73 17.11
N ASP A 14 -8.03 -0.47 18.42
CA ASP A 14 -7.50 0.73 19.06
C ASP A 14 -5.96 0.80 19.08
N SER A 15 -5.29 -0.33 18.88
CA SER A 15 -3.83 -0.44 18.81
C SER A 15 -3.27 -0.26 17.39
N SER A 16 -4.14 -0.04 16.41
CA SER A 16 -3.82 -0.06 14.99
C SER A 16 -3.91 1.34 14.35
N VAL A 17 -3.10 1.57 13.33
CA VAL A 17 -2.95 2.85 12.64
C VAL A 17 -3.12 2.66 11.14
N VAL A 18 -3.92 3.53 10.51
CA VAL A 18 -3.97 3.67 9.05
C VAL A 18 -3.52 5.08 8.67
N THR A 19 -2.62 5.18 7.70
CA THR A 19 -2.12 6.46 7.18
C THR A 19 -2.37 6.51 5.67
N LEU A 20 -3.11 7.51 5.21
CA LEU A 20 -3.40 7.76 3.80
C LEU A 20 -2.99 9.20 3.45
N THR A 21 -1.81 9.38 2.87
CA THR A 21 -1.26 10.72 2.64
C THR A 21 -0.62 10.91 1.27
N GLY A 22 -0.64 12.14 0.74
CA GLY A 22 0.14 12.51 -0.46
C GLY A 22 -0.26 11.81 -1.76
N CYS A 23 -1.37 11.07 -1.78
CA CYS A 23 -1.80 10.32 -2.95
C CYS A 23 -2.40 11.24 -4.02
N LYS A 24 -2.11 10.94 -5.29
CA LYS A 24 -2.63 11.68 -6.46
C LYS A 24 -3.60 10.80 -7.23
N MET A 25 -4.81 11.29 -7.46
CA MET A 25 -5.91 10.56 -8.06
C MET A 25 -6.51 11.37 -9.21
N GLY A 26 -6.90 10.68 -10.29
CA GLY A 26 -7.65 11.31 -11.38
C GLY A 26 -9.08 11.69 -10.96
N THR A 27 -9.75 10.80 -10.23
CA THR A 27 -11.10 10.93 -9.67
C THR A 27 -11.19 10.12 -8.37
N THR A 28 -12.29 10.25 -7.64
CA THR A 28 -12.55 9.51 -6.39
C THR A 28 -13.55 8.39 -6.65
N GLY A 29 -13.18 7.14 -6.32
CA GLY A 29 -14.01 5.95 -6.53
C GLY A 29 -14.40 5.21 -5.25
N LEU A 30 -14.43 5.90 -4.12
CA LEU A 30 -14.86 5.34 -2.84
C LEU A 30 -16.38 5.52 -2.72
N SER A 31 -17.16 4.51 -3.11
CA SER A 31 -18.61 4.53 -2.85
C SER A 31 -18.95 4.13 -1.41
N LYS A 32 -17.94 3.66 -0.66
CA LYS A 32 -18.05 3.18 0.71
C LYS A 32 -16.82 3.61 1.52
N PRO A 33 -16.96 3.70 2.86
CA PRO A 33 -15.86 4.01 3.75
C PRO A 33 -14.66 3.07 3.57
N LEU A 34 -13.44 3.63 3.55
CA LEU A 34 -12.20 2.83 3.60
C LEU A 34 -12.13 1.99 4.89
N LEU A 35 -12.47 2.62 6.02
CA LEU A 35 -12.64 1.97 7.32
C LEU A 35 -14.13 1.72 7.57
N SER A 36 -14.55 0.44 7.67
CA SER A 36 -15.93 0.10 8.01
C SER A 36 -16.17 -0.01 9.51
N GLN A 37 -15.18 -0.48 10.25
CA GLN A 37 -15.27 -0.73 11.67
C GLN A 37 -13.94 -0.39 12.31
N ALA A 38 -13.97 0.48 13.31
CA ALA A 38 -12.79 0.85 14.06
C ALA A 38 -13.17 1.01 15.53
N ASP A 39 -12.37 0.41 16.41
CA ASP A 39 -12.61 0.47 17.86
C ASP A 39 -12.35 1.88 18.41
N ALA A 40 -12.90 2.16 19.59
CA ALA A 40 -12.66 3.42 20.28
C ALA A 40 -11.16 3.55 20.62
N GLY A 41 -10.49 4.55 20.05
CA GLY A 41 -9.04 4.75 20.22
C GLY A 41 -8.20 4.44 18.98
N HIS A 42 -8.81 3.93 17.89
CA HIS A 42 -8.11 3.75 16.62
C HIS A 42 -7.50 5.05 16.11
N ARG A 43 -6.48 4.94 15.25
CA ARG A 43 -5.83 6.11 14.63
C ARG A 43 -5.93 6.03 13.11
N PHE A 44 -6.62 7.00 12.53
CA PHE A 44 -6.68 7.18 11.09
C PHE A 44 -6.16 8.57 10.71
N VAL A 45 -5.00 8.60 10.07
CA VAL A 45 -4.39 9.82 9.56
C VAL A 45 -4.65 9.93 8.07
N ALA A 46 -5.30 11.00 7.63
CA ALA A 46 -5.54 11.24 6.21
C ALA A 46 -5.32 12.71 5.84
N GLY A 47 -4.73 12.96 4.68
CA GLY A 47 -4.54 14.33 4.20
C GLY A 47 -3.67 14.41 2.95
N CYS A 48 -3.68 15.56 2.29
CA CYS A 48 -2.91 15.76 1.06
C CYS A 48 -3.21 14.81 -0.06
N LEU A 49 -4.48 14.43 -0.13
CA LEU A 49 -5.02 13.73 -1.27
C LEU A 49 -5.32 14.77 -2.35
N THR A 50 -4.83 14.50 -3.55
CA THR A 50 -5.06 15.37 -4.71
C THR A 50 -5.97 14.63 -5.67
N VAL A 51 -7.12 15.21 -6.01
CA VAL A 51 -8.09 14.65 -6.95
C VAL A 51 -8.25 15.62 -8.11
N ALA A 52 -8.13 15.12 -9.35
CA ALA A 52 -8.19 15.94 -10.56
C ALA A 52 -7.27 17.19 -10.49
N GLY A 53 -6.11 17.04 -9.85
CA GLY A 53 -5.13 18.13 -9.68
C GLY A 53 -5.42 19.11 -8.52
N ARG A 54 -6.51 18.93 -7.76
CA ARG A 54 -6.84 19.78 -6.60
C ARG A 54 -6.68 19.02 -5.28
N VAL A 55 -6.06 19.67 -4.29
CA VAL A 55 -5.97 19.14 -2.93
C VAL A 55 -7.36 19.10 -2.29
N MET A 56 -7.71 17.96 -1.72
CA MET A 56 -8.99 17.75 -1.04
C MET A 56 -9.03 18.46 0.31
N THR A 57 -10.18 19.05 0.61
CA THR A 57 -10.52 19.55 1.94
C THR A 57 -11.02 18.42 2.85
N THR A 58 -11.07 18.65 4.16
CA THR A 58 -11.62 17.68 5.13
C THR A 58 -13.05 17.24 4.79
N ALA A 59 -13.92 18.18 4.40
CA ALA A 59 -15.30 17.85 4.01
C ALA A 59 -15.36 16.97 2.75
N GLU A 60 -14.42 17.17 1.81
CA GLU A 60 -14.35 16.37 0.60
C GLU A 60 -13.81 14.96 0.88
N LEU A 61 -12.89 14.80 1.85
CA LEU A 61 -12.43 13.48 2.28
C LEU A 61 -13.62 12.60 2.71
N GLU A 62 -14.50 13.15 3.55
CA GLU A 62 -15.69 12.45 4.03
C GLU A 62 -16.66 12.10 2.89
N LEU A 63 -16.92 13.06 1.99
CA LEU A 63 -17.77 12.85 0.81
C LEU A 63 -17.27 11.70 -0.06
N HIS A 64 -15.96 11.45 -0.03
CA HIS A 64 -15.30 10.41 -0.78
C HIS A 64 -14.89 9.23 0.08
N GLY A 65 -15.67 8.88 1.11
CA GLY A 65 -15.50 7.61 1.85
C GLY A 65 -14.21 7.53 2.69
N VAL A 66 -13.51 8.64 2.89
CA VAL A 66 -12.41 8.76 3.86
C VAL A 66 -13.02 9.32 5.15
N THR A 67 -13.85 8.52 5.80
CA THR A 67 -14.54 8.85 7.05
C THR A 67 -13.79 8.29 8.27
N ASN A 68 -14.15 8.74 9.48
CA ASN A 68 -13.48 8.36 10.73
C ASN A 68 -12.00 8.80 10.81
N VAL A 69 -11.63 9.88 10.12
CA VAL A 69 -10.28 10.45 10.20
C VAL A 69 -10.08 11.06 11.59
N THR A 70 -9.11 10.55 12.35
CA THR A 70 -8.76 11.08 13.67
C THR A 70 -7.74 12.20 13.60
N THR A 71 -7.00 12.30 12.50
CA THR A 71 -5.97 13.33 12.30
C THR A 71 -5.90 13.73 10.83
N VAL A 72 -6.11 15.01 10.54
CA VAL A 72 -5.98 15.55 9.19
C VAL A 72 -4.54 16.01 8.96
N ALA A 73 -3.86 15.44 7.96
CA ALA A 73 -2.50 15.84 7.60
C ALA A 73 -2.50 17.07 6.67
N ALA A 74 -1.67 18.06 6.98
CA ALA A 74 -1.52 19.30 6.21
C ALA A 74 -0.53 19.14 5.03
N CYS A 75 -0.72 19.93 3.97
CA CYS A 75 0.04 19.78 2.73
C CYS A 75 1.17 20.78 2.62
N GLY A 76 2.35 20.26 2.28
CA GLY A 76 3.56 21.06 2.23
C GLY A 76 4.24 21.24 3.59
N GLU A 77 3.81 20.56 4.65
CA GLU A 77 4.60 20.47 5.87
C GLU A 77 5.69 19.40 5.67
N ARG A 78 6.89 19.86 5.36
CA ARG A 78 8.05 19.02 5.10
C ARG A 78 8.56 18.44 6.40
N THR A 79 8.21 17.20 6.70
CA THR A 79 8.71 16.51 7.90
C THR A 79 9.94 15.68 7.56
N LYS A 80 10.85 15.55 8.53
CA LYS A 80 12.06 14.73 8.43
C LYS A 80 11.77 13.28 8.00
N ASP A 81 10.55 12.81 8.25
CA ASP A 81 10.09 11.44 8.06
C ASP A 81 9.44 11.17 6.69
N GLY A 82 9.18 12.22 5.88
CA GLY A 82 8.45 12.10 4.61
C GLY A 82 9.31 12.24 3.35
N ASP A 83 10.32 13.11 3.39
CA ASP A 83 11.06 13.52 2.19
C ASP A 83 12.52 13.05 2.16
N CYS A 84 13.03 12.51 3.27
CA CYS A 84 14.41 12.08 3.41
C CYS A 84 14.45 10.68 4.04
N PHE A 85 15.47 9.89 3.73
CA PHE A 85 15.73 8.64 4.44
C PHE A 85 16.19 8.97 5.86
N ALA A 86 15.25 9.00 6.81
CA ALA A 86 15.45 9.46 8.18
C ALA A 86 16.69 8.85 8.89
N PRO A 87 17.03 7.55 8.71
CA PRO A 87 18.21 6.95 9.35
C PRO A 87 19.55 7.54 8.90
N LEU A 88 19.63 8.09 7.68
CA LEU A 88 20.84 8.71 7.14
C LEU A 88 20.65 10.21 6.89
N THR A 89 19.68 10.85 7.53
CA THR A 89 19.44 12.29 7.40
C THR A 89 19.78 13.01 8.70
N THR A 90 20.79 13.87 8.64
CA THR A 90 21.24 14.67 9.78
C THR A 90 20.37 15.91 9.96
N ALA A 91 19.99 16.57 8.88
CA ALA A 91 19.14 17.77 8.90
C ALA A 91 18.36 17.94 7.59
N VAL A 92 17.35 18.82 7.62
CA VAL A 92 16.66 19.32 6.43
C VAL A 92 16.85 20.82 6.41
N ILE A 93 17.52 21.35 5.38
CA ILE A 93 17.81 22.78 5.23
C ILE A 93 17.35 23.19 3.84
N ASP A 94 16.55 24.26 3.75
CA ASP A 94 16.04 24.80 2.49
C ASP A 94 15.49 23.74 1.54
N CYS A 95 14.70 22.81 2.10
CA CYS A 95 14.02 21.76 1.34
C CYS A 95 14.96 20.72 0.70
N LYS A 96 16.18 20.55 1.22
CA LYS A 96 17.14 19.51 0.85
C LYS A 96 17.55 18.67 2.07
N CYS A 97 17.69 17.37 1.85
CA CYS A 97 18.16 16.44 2.88
C CYS A 97 19.68 16.57 3.03
N GLN A 98 20.14 16.77 4.26
CA GLN A 98 21.56 16.73 4.60
C GLN A 98 21.90 15.33 5.10
N CYS A 99 22.81 14.63 4.41
CA CYS A 99 23.06 13.23 4.68
C CYS A 99 24.09 13.01 5.80
N ALA A 100 23.87 11.95 6.58
CA ALA A 100 24.87 11.37 7.46
C ALA A 100 25.92 10.61 6.62
N ALA A 101 27.04 10.22 7.24
CA ALA A 101 28.03 9.37 6.59
C ALA A 101 27.37 8.06 6.10
N GLY A 102 27.51 7.75 4.81
CA GLY A 102 26.91 6.58 4.17
C GLY A 102 25.56 6.83 3.45
N GLY A 103 24.98 8.03 3.56
CA GLY A 103 23.82 8.45 2.77
C GLY A 103 24.23 9.16 1.47
N TYR A 104 23.53 8.85 0.38
CA TYR A 104 23.79 9.32 -0.98
C TYR A 104 22.51 9.84 -1.65
N GLY A 105 22.66 10.80 -2.55
CA GLY A 105 21.54 11.40 -3.28
C GLY A 105 20.80 12.49 -2.50
N ASP A 106 19.80 13.08 -3.13
CA ASP A 106 18.96 14.17 -2.64
C ASP A 106 18.02 13.77 -1.49
N VAL A 107 17.85 12.46 -1.28
CA VAL A 107 17.04 11.85 -0.21
C VAL A 107 17.86 10.99 0.78
N CYS A 108 19.20 11.00 0.69
CA CYS A 108 20.11 10.32 1.63
C CYS A 108 19.95 8.79 1.74
N VAL A 109 19.77 8.09 0.63
CA VAL A 109 19.67 6.62 0.60
C VAL A 109 21.03 5.92 0.71
N PRO A 110 21.11 4.66 1.19
CA PRO A 110 22.35 3.88 1.15
C PRO A 110 22.89 3.71 -0.28
N ALA A 111 24.21 3.70 -0.47
CA ALA A 111 24.81 3.49 -1.80
C ALA A 111 24.43 2.13 -2.40
N PRO A 112 24.19 2.04 -3.72
CA PRO A 112 24.04 0.76 -4.41
C PRO A 112 25.36 -0.03 -4.41
N VAL A 113 25.28 -1.32 -4.09
CA VAL A 113 26.37 -2.29 -4.28
C VAL A 113 26.29 -2.84 -5.72
N PRO A 114 27.41 -3.04 -6.45
CA PRO A 114 27.36 -3.57 -7.82
C PRO A 114 26.81 -5.01 -7.85
N GLY A 115 25.86 -5.26 -8.75
CA GLY A 115 25.20 -6.56 -8.91
C GLY A 115 26.14 -7.65 -9.44
N GLY A 116 26.08 -8.83 -8.81
CA GLY A 116 26.65 -10.07 -9.32
C GLY A 116 25.76 -10.74 -10.38
N PRO A 117 26.28 -11.78 -11.07
CA PRO A 117 25.62 -12.39 -12.22
C PRO A 117 24.37 -13.21 -11.83
N PRO A 118 23.38 -13.33 -12.74
CA PRO A 118 22.09 -13.94 -12.44
C PRO A 118 22.16 -15.48 -12.36
N PRO A 119 21.43 -16.12 -11.42
CA PRO A 119 21.20 -17.57 -11.40
C PRO A 119 20.08 -17.99 -12.37
N PRO A 120 20.02 -19.29 -12.75
CA PRO A 120 19.08 -19.81 -13.75
C PRO A 120 17.61 -19.82 -13.27
N PRO A 121 16.64 -19.89 -14.21
CA PRO A 121 15.22 -19.74 -13.89
C PRO A 121 14.65 -20.95 -13.12
N SER A 122 14.00 -20.68 -11.98
CA SER A 122 13.13 -21.61 -11.26
C SER A 122 11.64 -21.27 -11.49
N PRO A 123 10.75 -22.28 -11.55
CA PRO A 123 9.30 -22.09 -11.80
C PRO A 123 8.51 -21.51 -10.62
N SER A 124 9.18 -21.14 -9.53
CA SER A 124 8.62 -20.38 -8.41
C SER A 124 9.67 -19.36 -7.96
N PRO A 125 9.29 -18.09 -7.66
CA PRO A 125 10.23 -17.17 -7.05
C PRO A 125 10.56 -17.69 -5.64
N PRO A 126 11.83 -18.03 -5.35
CA PRO A 126 12.22 -18.25 -3.96
C PRO A 126 12.01 -16.93 -3.18
N PRO A 127 11.69 -17.01 -1.88
CA PRO A 127 11.74 -15.82 -1.04
C PRO A 127 13.13 -15.18 -1.20
N PRO A 128 13.22 -13.84 -1.23
CA PRO A 128 14.52 -13.22 -1.34
C PRO A 128 15.35 -13.56 -0.10
N PRO A 129 16.69 -13.44 -0.17
CA PRO A 129 17.53 -13.49 1.02
C PRO A 129 16.99 -12.54 2.09
N LEU A 130 17.13 -12.92 3.37
CA LEU A 130 16.71 -12.07 4.50
C LEU A 130 17.25 -10.64 4.29
N GLY A 131 16.34 -9.69 4.04
CA GLY A 131 16.67 -8.27 3.85
C GLY A 131 16.85 -7.79 2.41
N GLU A 132 16.71 -8.63 1.39
CA GLU A 132 16.73 -8.20 -0.02
C GLU A 132 15.30 -8.04 -0.57
N CYS A 133 15.05 -6.96 -1.30
CA CYS A 133 13.76 -6.74 -1.95
C CYS A 133 13.75 -7.43 -3.32
N ILE A 134 12.60 -8.01 -3.68
CA ILE A 134 12.35 -8.36 -5.08
C ILE A 134 12.35 -7.06 -5.87
N SER A 135 13.28 -6.90 -6.81
CA SER A 135 13.39 -5.66 -7.58
C SER A 135 13.47 -5.84 -9.09
N ASP A 136 13.10 -4.77 -9.79
CA ASP A 136 13.36 -4.54 -11.22
C ASP A 136 12.91 -5.68 -12.15
N MET A 137 11.78 -6.31 -11.81
CA MET A 137 11.19 -7.41 -12.58
C MET A 137 9.75 -7.15 -13.01
N VAL A 138 9.33 -7.87 -14.06
CA VAL A 138 7.94 -7.90 -14.53
C VAL A 138 7.32 -9.24 -14.13
N TYR A 139 6.23 -9.20 -13.38
CA TYR A 139 5.52 -10.42 -12.98
C TYR A 139 4.62 -10.92 -14.11
N PRO A 140 4.52 -12.25 -14.29
CA PRO A 140 3.60 -12.84 -15.26
C PRO A 140 2.15 -12.58 -14.85
N GLU A 141 1.23 -12.52 -15.82
CA GLU A 141 -0.21 -12.30 -15.60
C GLU A 141 -0.88 -13.52 -14.95
N VAL A 142 -0.61 -13.74 -13.67
CA VAL A 142 -1.14 -14.87 -12.89
C VAL A 142 -1.66 -14.40 -11.53
N ALA A 143 -2.65 -15.13 -11.02
CA ALA A 143 -3.07 -15.00 -9.64
C ALA A 143 -2.07 -15.75 -8.74
N GLN A 144 -1.52 -15.05 -7.76
CA GLN A 144 -0.54 -15.57 -6.82
C GLN A 144 -0.87 -15.14 -5.40
N ALA A 145 -0.58 -16.03 -4.47
CA ALA A 145 -0.71 -15.77 -3.05
C ALA A 145 0.68 -15.82 -2.39
N VAL A 146 1.01 -14.82 -1.58
CA VAL A 146 2.31 -14.66 -0.94
C VAL A 146 2.16 -14.42 0.56
N GLY A 147 3.28 -14.52 1.29
CA GLY A 147 3.36 -14.24 2.73
C GLY A 147 3.28 -15.47 3.63
N SER A 148 2.88 -16.64 3.11
CA SER A 148 2.74 -17.84 3.95
C SER A 148 4.05 -18.21 4.66
N GLY A 149 4.02 -18.24 5.99
CA GLY A 149 5.16 -18.51 6.87
C GLY A 149 6.24 -17.43 6.90
N LEU A 150 6.02 -16.29 6.23
CA LEU A 150 6.99 -15.20 6.16
C LEU A 150 6.67 -14.14 7.22
N SER A 151 7.72 -13.57 7.80
CA SER A 151 7.66 -12.35 8.61
C SER A 151 7.95 -11.09 7.79
N TRP A 152 8.22 -11.21 6.50
CA TRP A 152 8.51 -10.04 5.67
C TRP A 152 8.24 -10.28 4.20
N LEU A 153 7.97 -9.19 3.48
CA LEU A 153 7.83 -9.12 2.03
C LEU A 153 8.35 -7.75 1.57
N CYS A 154 9.18 -7.70 0.53
CA CYS A 154 9.59 -6.44 -0.06
C CYS A 154 9.60 -6.51 -1.59
N TYR A 155 8.91 -5.57 -2.23
CA TYR A 155 8.89 -5.37 -3.68
C TYR A 155 9.32 -3.93 -3.97
N ARG A 156 10.32 -3.76 -4.84
CA ARG A 156 10.84 -2.46 -5.25
C ARG A 156 10.88 -2.33 -6.77
N ASN A 157 10.27 -1.30 -7.35
CA ASN A 157 10.26 -1.06 -8.80
C ASN A 157 9.76 -2.25 -9.64
N VAL A 158 8.89 -3.09 -9.06
CA VAL A 158 8.32 -4.25 -9.74
C VAL A 158 7.09 -3.84 -10.56
N THR A 159 6.93 -4.43 -11.74
CA THR A 159 5.76 -4.22 -12.60
C THR A 159 4.82 -5.42 -12.58
N PHE A 160 3.55 -5.18 -12.24
CA PHE A 160 2.42 -6.09 -12.30
C PHE A 160 1.45 -5.61 -13.38
N SER A 161 1.13 -6.46 -14.36
CA SER A 161 0.32 -6.06 -15.52
C SER A 161 -0.63 -7.18 -15.93
N GLY A 162 -1.84 -6.79 -16.35
CA GLY A 162 -2.84 -7.67 -16.94
C GLY A 162 -4.03 -7.95 -16.02
N GLY A 163 -5.19 -8.27 -16.62
CA GLY A 163 -6.45 -8.47 -15.90
C GLY A 163 -6.44 -9.73 -15.02
N GLY A 164 -5.68 -10.75 -15.43
CA GLY A 164 -5.45 -11.97 -14.66
C GLY A 164 -4.43 -11.81 -13.52
N MET A 165 -3.65 -10.71 -13.51
CA MET A 165 -2.64 -10.48 -12.48
C MET A 165 -3.31 -10.11 -11.15
N SER A 166 -3.11 -10.95 -10.15
CA SER A 166 -3.60 -10.70 -8.79
C SER A 166 -2.54 -11.13 -7.80
N LEU A 167 -1.93 -10.20 -7.08
CA LEU A 167 -1.05 -10.53 -5.95
C LEU A 167 -1.86 -10.42 -4.66
N THR A 168 -2.13 -11.56 -4.05
CA THR A 168 -2.81 -11.65 -2.76
C THR A 168 -1.77 -11.84 -1.67
N VAL A 169 -1.69 -10.89 -0.75
CA VAL A 169 -0.92 -11.01 0.48
C VAL A 169 -1.80 -11.67 1.53
N LEU A 170 -1.50 -12.91 1.88
CA LEU A 170 -2.28 -13.71 2.85
C LEU A 170 -1.79 -13.45 4.27
N ILE A 171 -2.27 -12.38 4.90
CA ILE A 171 -1.82 -11.96 6.24
C ILE A 171 -2.09 -13.05 7.28
N GLY A 172 -3.23 -13.74 7.18
CA GLY A 172 -3.57 -14.85 8.07
C GLY A 172 -2.62 -16.06 8.01
N ALA A 173 -1.79 -16.15 6.97
CA ALA A 173 -0.80 -17.21 6.83
C ALA A 173 0.62 -16.74 7.17
N MET A 174 0.82 -15.46 7.49
CA MET A 174 2.10 -14.90 7.92
C MET A 174 2.39 -15.25 9.38
N THR A 175 3.68 -15.26 9.74
CA THR A 175 4.13 -15.60 11.10
C THR A 175 5.34 -14.75 11.49
N GLY A 176 5.40 -14.28 12.73
CA GLY A 176 6.58 -13.61 13.28
C GLY A 176 6.24 -12.51 14.27
N ASP A 177 7.16 -12.22 15.20
CA ASP A 177 6.94 -11.21 16.24
C ASP A 177 6.82 -9.79 15.66
N GLU A 178 7.56 -9.50 14.59
CA GLU A 178 7.46 -8.25 13.83
C GLU A 178 7.40 -8.59 12.34
N THR A 179 6.29 -8.22 11.70
CA THR A 179 6.01 -8.56 10.30
C THR A 179 6.00 -7.33 9.40
N ASN A 180 6.87 -7.28 8.39
CA ASN A 180 7.08 -6.09 7.55
C ASN A 180 6.83 -6.34 6.06
N ILE A 181 5.86 -5.64 5.47
CA ILE A 181 5.45 -5.78 4.07
C ILE A 181 5.64 -4.44 3.37
N THR A 182 6.45 -4.40 2.31
CA THR A 182 6.76 -3.16 1.58
C THR A 182 6.53 -3.31 0.08
N PHE A 183 5.82 -2.34 -0.50
CA PHE A 183 5.74 -2.10 -1.94
C PHE A 183 6.21 -0.67 -2.21
N ASP A 184 7.37 -0.55 -2.83
CA ASP A 184 8.09 0.70 -3.04
C ASP A 184 8.28 0.93 -4.55
N GLY A 185 7.75 2.03 -5.09
CA GLY A 185 7.90 2.36 -6.52
C GLY A 185 7.30 1.33 -7.49
N CYS A 186 6.39 0.47 -7.03
CA CYS A 186 5.82 -0.59 -7.86
C CYS A 186 4.82 -0.03 -8.89
N THR A 187 4.73 -0.67 -10.06
CA THR A 187 3.78 -0.32 -11.11
C THR A 187 2.72 -1.40 -11.25
N TRP A 188 1.46 -1.05 -11.08
CA TRP A 188 0.30 -1.91 -11.28
C TRP A 188 -0.49 -1.36 -12.46
N ARG A 189 -0.72 -2.18 -13.48
CA ARG A 189 -1.44 -1.71 -14.67
C ARG A 189 -2.31 -2.76 -15.33
N ASP A 190 -3.14 -2.31 -16.26
CA ASP A 190 -3.89 -3.16 -17.19
C ASP A 190 -4.87 -4.14 -16.54
N GLY A 191 -5.39 -3.82 -15.35
CA GLY A 191 -6.31 -4.64 -14.58
C GLY A 191 -5.65 -5.43 -13.43
N ALA A 192 -4.37 -5.21 -13.18
CA ALA A 192 -3.65 -5.84 -12.08
C ALA A 192 -4.25 -5.44 -10.72
N VAL A 193 -4.18 -6.37 -9.75
CA VAL A 193 -4.74 -6.17 -8.41
C VAL A 193 -3.73 -6.53 -7.33
N LEU A 194 -3.52 -5.63 -6.38
CA LEU A 194 -2.90 -5.90 -5.09
C LEU A 194 -4.00 -6.10 -4.05
N LEU A 195 -4.14 -7.31 -3.51
CA LEU A 195 -5.10 -7.64 -2.45
C LEU A 195 -4.35 -7.89 -1.13
N LEU A 196 -4.61 -7.07 -0.11
CA LEU A 196 -4.15 -7.32 1.26
C LEU A 196 -5.28 -8.00 2.02
N LEU A 197 -5.18 -9.31 2.24
CA LEU A 197 -6.23 -10.09 2.89
C LEU A 197 -5.92 -10.28 4.38
N GLY A 198 -6.61 -9.49 5.22
CA GLY A 198 -6.49 -9.50 6.67
C GLY A 198 -7.11 -10.72 7.33
N ASN A 199 -6.53 -11.13 8.46
CA ASN A 199 -7.12 -12.10 9.39
C ASN A 199 -6.77 -11.70 10.84
N ALA A 200 -7.78 -11.50 11.68
CA ALA A 200 -7.61 -11.10 13.08
C ALA A 200 -6.78 -12.09 13.92
N TYR A 201 -6.73 -13.35 13.49
CA TYR A 201 -6.03 -14.44 14.19
C TYR A 201 -4.69 -14.80 13.54
N ALA A 202 -4.13 -13.91 12.70
CA ALA A 202 -2.79 -14.10 12.16
C ALA A 202 -1.77 -14.27 13.29
N ALA A 203 -0.83 -15.20 13.14
CA ALA A 203 0.21 -15.47 14.13
C ALA A 203 1.36 -14.46 14.05
N VAL A 204 1.02 -13.17 14.02
CA VAL A 204 1.94 -12.05 13.93
C VAL A 204 1.88 -11.21 15.20
N GLY A 205 3.04 -10.78 15.71
CA GLY A 205 3.13 -9.93 16.89
C GLY A 205 2.76 -8.48 16.57
N SER A 206 3.45 -7.85 15.62
CA SER A 206 3.09 -6.57 15.01
C SER A 206 3.15 -6.68 13.48
N LEU A 207 2.33 -5.88 12.80
CA LEU A 207 2.24 -5.90 11.34
C LEU A 207 2.41 -4.50 10.77
N ASN A 208 3.44 -4.28 9.97
CA ASN A 208 3.63 -3.03 9.23
C ASN A 208 3.50 -3.28 7.73
N ILE A 209 2.62 -2.53 7.07
CA ILE A 209 2.42 -2.57 5.63
C ILE A 209 2.67 -1.18 5.08
N VAL A 210 3.61 -1.05 4.15
CA VAL A 210 3.96 0.21 3.51
C VAL A 210 3.78 0.06 2.00
N ILE A 211 2.93 0.90 1.42
CA ILE A 211 2.75 1.04 -0.02
C ILE A 211 3.07 2.48 -0.34
N THR A 212 4.22 2.70 -0.96
CA THR A 212 4.76 4.05 -1.20
C THR A 212 5.26 4.21 -2.62
N GLY A 213 5.12 5.43 -3.15
CA GLY A 213 5.66 5.84 -4.47
C GLY A 213 5.17 4.99 -5.64
N SER A 214 4.13 4.18 -5.46
CA SER A 214 3.66 3.21 -6.45
C SER A 214 2.63 3.83 -7.39
N THR A 215 2.54 3.30 -8.60
CA THR A 215 1.60 3.75 -9.63
C THR A 215 0.58 2.66 -9.92
N PHE A 216 -0.71 3.01 -9.86
CA PHE A 216 -1.85 2.16 -10.22
C PHE A 216 -2.57 2.78 -11.42
N SER A 217 -2.47 2.14 -12.59
CA SER A 217 -3.06 2.60 -13.85
C SER A 217 -4.05 1.58 -14.39
N ASP A 218 -5.35 1.84 -14.27
CA ASP A 218 -6.39 0.83 -14.48
C ASP A 218 -6.14 -0.43 -13.65
N ALA A 219 -5.69 -0.25 -12.41
CA ALA A 219 -5.32 -1.30 -11.47
C ALA A 219 -5.86 -0.96 -10.08
N LEU A 220 -5.98 -1.97 -9.21
CA LEU A 220 -6.61 -1.83 -7.90
C LEU A 220 -5.64 -2.16 -6.77
N LEU A 221 -5.58 -1.28 -5.76
CA LEU A 221 -5.19 -1.67 -4.41
C LEU A 221 -6.47 -2.06 -3.66
N ARG A 222 -6.45 -3.16 -2.90
CA ARG A 222 -7.61 -3.64 -2.15
C ARG A 222 -7.20 -4.22 -0.81
N PRO A 223 -7.27 -3.44 0.27
CA PRO A 223 -7.26 -3.99 1.61
C PRO A 223 -8.63 -4.58 1.95
N GLU A 224 -8.66 -5.82 2.44
CA GLU A 224 -9.90 -6.56 2.71
C GLU A 224 -9.80 -7.39 4.00
N GLY A 225 -10.82 -7.32 4.85
CA GLY A 225 -10.93 -8.14 6.05
C GLY A 225 -10.54 -7.43 7.35
N VAL A 226 -10.40 -8.23 8.41
CA VAL A 226 -10.03 -7.75 9.75
C VAL A 226 -8.55 -7.95 9.95
N PHE A 227 -7.82 -6.89 10.28
CA PHE A 227 -6.38 -6.96 10.50
C PHE A 227 -6.07 -7.33 11.97
N PRO A 228 -4.95 -8.02 12.24
CA PRO A 228 -4.56 -8.36 13.60
C PRO A 228 -4.23 -7.10 14.42
N PRO A 229 -4.19 -7.20 15.76
CA PRO A 229 -3.77 -6.09 16.62
C PRO A 229 -2.37 -5.59 16.28
N ARG A 230 -2.08 -4.34 16.65
CA ARG A 230 -0.80 -3.65 16.38
C ARG A 230 -0.46 -3.65 14.89
N THR A 231 -1.45 -3.35 14.07
CA THR A 231 -1.28 -3.19 12.61
C THR A 231 -1.05 -1.72 12.25
N ASN A 232 -0.03 -1.43 11.45
CA ASN A 232 0.21 -0.14 10.83
C ASN A 232 0.16 -0.27 9.30
N ILE A 233 -0.83 0.36 8.66
CA ILE A 233 -0.96 0.40 7.20
C ILE A 233 -0.67 1.82 6.72
N THR A 234 0.38 1.99 5.93
CA THR A 234 0.77 3.27 5.34
C THR A 234 0.63 3.21 3.82
N ILE A 235 -0.24 4.06 3.28
CA ILE A 235 -0.46 4.26 1.84
C ILE A 235 -0.09 5.71 1.55
N SER A 236 1.14 5.94 1.07
CA SER A 236 1.69 7.29 0.93
C SER A 236 2.25 7.58 -0.46
N GLY A 237 2.04 8.79 -0.97
CA GLY A 237 2.70 9.26 -2.20
C GLY A 237 2.36 8.48 -3.48
N ASN A 238 1.34 7.62 -3.46
CA ASN A 238 0.97 6.79 -4.61
C ASN A 238 0.17 7.57 -5.66
N ARG A 239 0.26 7.13 -6.92
CA ARG A 239 -0.50 7.68 -8.04
C ARG A 239 -1.55 6.68 -8.52
N PHE A 240 -2.81 7.10 -8.57
CA PHE A 240 -3.93 6.32 -9.08
C PHE A 240 -4.52 6.98 -10.32
N THR A 241 -4.64 6.22 -11.39
CA THR A 241 -5.23 6.66 -12.66
C THR A 241 -6.16 5.55 -13.15
N VAL A 242 -7.39 5.90 -13.50
CA VAL A 242 -8.34 4.97 -14.10
C VAL A 242 -8.99 5.66 -15.28
N THR A 243 -8.94 4.95 -16.40
CA THR A 243 -9.43 5.34 -17.72
C THR A 243 -10.52 4.37 -18.20
N ARG A 244 -10.64 3.18 -17.60
CA ARG A 244 -11.66 2.17 -17.92
C ARG A 244 -12.19 1.44 -16.69
N LEU A 245 -13.39 0.86 -16.79
CA LEU A 245 -13.91 -0.05 -15.77
C LEU A 245 -13.02 -1.31 -15.69
N ILE A 246 -12.80 -1.80 -14.48
CA ILE A 246 -12.04 -3.02 -14.19
C ILE A 246 -13.05 -4.11 -13.77
N PRO A 247 -13.63 -4.87 -14.71
CA PRO A 247 -14.61 -5.90 -14.38
C PRO A 247 -13.93 -7.10 -13.70
N ARG A 248 -14.38 -7.49 -12.50
CA ARG A 248 -14.03 -8.78 -11.88
C ARG A 248 -15.24 -9.44 -11.23
N SER A 249 -15.35 -10.76 -11.39
CA SER A 249 -16.35 -11.59 -10.73
C SER A 249 -16.24 -11.45 -9.21
N GLY A 250 -17.35 -11.13 -8.54
CA GLY A 250 -17.38 -10.83 -7.10
C GLY A 250 -17.39 -9.34 -6.76
N LEU A 251 -17.12 -8.44 -7.73
CA LEU A 251 -17.56 -7.04 -7.64
C LEU A 251 -19.02 -6.96 -8.11
N VAL A 252 -19.95 -6.79 -7.18
CA VAL A 252 -21.24 -6.20 -7.55
C VAL A 252 -20.93 -4.76 -7.98
N LEU A 253 -21.07 -4.46 -9.27
CA LEU A 253 -20.87 -3.14 -9.90
C LEU A 253 -21.78 -2.01 -9.35
N ARG A 254 -22.45 -2.24 -8.22
CA ARG A 254 -23.17 -1.23 -7.43
C ARG A 254 -22.36 -0.71 -6.24
N GLY A 255 -21.07 -1.03 -6.14
CA GLY A 255 -20.21 -0.47 -5.10
C GLY A 255 -18.72 -0.73 -5.32
N PRO A 256 -17.94 0.26 -5.80
CA PRO A 256 -16.48 0.21 -5.80
C PRO A 256 -15.90 0.39 -4.38
N SER A 257 -14.75 -0.23 -4.09
CA SER A 257 -14.04 -0.08 -2.82
C SER A 257 -12.52 0.03 -3.00
N CYS A 258 -11.97 1.03 -2.29
CA CYS A 258 -10.64 1.14 -1.69
C CYS A 258 -9.41 1.22 -2.61
N ALA A 259 -9.46 2.14 -3.59
CA ALA A 259 -8.38 2.61 -4.48
C ALA A 259 -8.24 1.92 -5.86
N ALA A 260 -9.34 1.92 -6.62
CA ALA A 260 -9.54 2.61 -7.92
C ALA A 260 -11.04 2.49 -8.34
N MET A 261 -11.83 3.59 -8.40
CA MET A 261 -12.40 4.29 -9.59
C MET A 261 -13.05 3.33 -10.63
N ASN A 262 -14.36 3.34 -10.90
CA ASN A 262 -15.18 4.37 -11.56
C ASN A 262 -16.68 4.11 -11.26
N ASP A 263 -17.51 5.16 -11.26
CA ASP A 263 -18.93 5.08 -11.61
C ASP A 263 -19.04 5.49 -13.09
N LEU A 264 -19.60 4.63 -13.94
CA LEU A 264 -20.26 5.10 -15.15
C LEU A 264 -21.73 4.71 -15.04
N ALA A 265 -22.57 5.71 -15.28
CA ALA A 265 -24.03 5.61 -15.34
C ALA A 265 -24.52 4.50 -16.29
#